data_AF-A0A434CWW7-F1
#
_entry.id   AF-A0A434CWW7-F1
#
_cell.length_a   1.000
_cell.length_b   1.000
_cell.length_c   1.000
_cell.angle_alpha   90.00
_cell.angle_beta   90.00
_cell.angle_gamma   90.00
#
_symmetry.space_group_name_H-M   'P 1'
#
loop_
_entity.id
_entity.type
_entity.pdbx_description
1 polymer ?
#
loop_
_entity_poly.entity_id
_entity_poly.type
_entity_poly.pdbx_seq_one_letter_code
_entity_poly.pdbx_strand_id
1 'polypeptide(L)' 'MRGKIAESLKSAMKAQDKRRLPTLRLIQAAIHDRDIANRGAGKEPASDDEILQILAK' A
#
# COMPACT_ATOMS: atom_id res chain seq x y z
N MET A 1 -2.07 0.74 9.39
CA MET A 1 -1.84 1.63 8.23
C MET A 1 -2.45 1.09 6.95
N ARG A 2 -2.19 -0.18 6.60
CA ARG A 2 -2.71 -0.86 5.40
C ARG A 2 -4.22 -0.68 5.14
N GLY A 3 -5.05 -0.87 6.16
CA GLY A 3 -6.51 -0.75 6.05
C GLY A 3 -6.96 0.63 5.55
N LYS A 4 -6.36 1.71 6.06
CA LYS A 4 -6.68 3.09 5.66
C LYS A 4 -6.37 3.35 4.18
N ILE A 5 -5.27 2.79 3.67
CA ILE A 5 -4.87 2.91 2.26
C ILE A 5 -5.87 2.16 1.37
N ALA A 6 -6.28 0.95 1.77
CA ALA A 6 -7.27 0.17 1.04
C ALA A 6 -8.65 0.85 1.00
N GLU A 7 -9.09 1.44 2.12
CA GLU A 7 -10.33 2.22 2.18
C GLU A 7 -10.26 3.49 1.34
N SER A 8 -9.12 4.19 1.38
CA SER A 8 -8.89 5.38 0.54
C SER A 8 -8.91 5.04 -0.94
N LEU A 9 -8.32 3.90 -1.33
CA LEU A 9 -8.37 3.42 -2.71
C LEU A 9 -9.81 3.11 -3.13
N LYS A 10 -10.56 2.38 -2.31
CA LYS A 10 -11.96 2.04 -2.58
C LYS A 10 -12.81 3.31 -2.75
N SER A 11 -12.55 4.32 -1.92
CA SER A 11 -13.20 5.63 -2.01
C SER A 11 -12.81 6.37 -3.29
N ALA A 12 -11.54 6.40 -3.65
CA ALA A 12 -11.05 7.03 -4.88
C ALA A 12 -11.59 6.34 -6.15
N MET A 13 -11.75 5.02 -6.13
CA MET A 13 -12.38 4.25 -7.21
C MET A 13 -13.85 4.63 -7.38
N LYS A 14 -14.61 4.68 -6.28
CA LYS A 14 -16.03 5.07 -6.30
C LYS A 14 -16.22 6.51 -6.77
N ALA A 15 -15.36 7.42 -6.34
CA ALA A 15 -15.38 8.83 -6.73
C ALA A 15 -14.79 9.09 -8.14
N GLN A 16 -14.28 8.05 -8.82
CA GLN A 16 -13.55 8.17 -10.08
C GLN A 16 -12.45 9.23 -10.05
N ASP A 17 -11.74 9.34 -8.92
CA ASP A 17 -10.70 10.34 -8.72
C ASP A 17 -9.45 9.97 -9.53
N LYS A 18 -9.38 10.49 -10.76
CA LYS A 18 -8.31 10.22 -11.72
C LYS A 18 -6.92 10.64 -11.23
N ARG A 19 -6.82 11.53 -10.23
CA ARG A 19 -5.54 11.98 -9.69
C ARG A 19 -5.09 11.11 -8.53
N ARG A 20 -5.98 10.80 -7.58
CA ARG A 20 -5.63 10.00 -6.39
C ARG A 20 -5.53 8.51 -6.66
N LEU A 21 -6.34 8.00 -7.59
CA LEU A 21 -6.39 6.57 -7.94
C LEU A 21 -5.02 5.98 -8.32
N PRO A 22 -4.27 6.55 -9.29
CA PRO A 22 -2.96 5.98 -9.67
C PRO A 22 -1.97 6.00 -8.51
N THR A 23 -1.90 7.07 -7.73
CA THR A 23 -1.01 7.16 -6.56
C THR A 23 -1.33 6.10 -5.52
N LEU A 24 -2.60 5.91 -5.17
CA LEU A 24 -3.02 4.90 -4.18
C LEU A 24 -2.75 3.47 -4.68
N ARG A 25 -2.87 3.22 -5.99
CA ARG A 25 -2.50 1.93 -6.58
C ARG A 25 -1.00 1.67 -6.49
N LEU A 26 -0.16 2.66 -6.78
CA LEU A 26 1.29 2.53 -6.67
C LEU A 26 1.73 2.27 -5.23
N ILE A 27 1.15 2.97 -4.26
CA ILE A 27 1.41 2.73 -2.84
C ILE A 27 1.03 1.29 -2.45
N GLN A 28 -0.15 0.82 -2.88
CA GLN A 28 -0.58 -0.54 -2.55
C GLN A 28 0.30 -1.62 -3.21
N ALA A 29 0.78 -1.36 -4.44
CA ALA A 29 1.74 -2.23 -5.12
C ALA A 29 3.06 -2.32 -4.34
N ALA A 30 3.63 -1.18 -3.92
CA ALA A 30 4.86 -1.16 -3.12
C ALA A 30 4.74 -1.93 -1.78
N ILE A 31 3.57 -1.86 -1.14
CA ILE A 31 3.28 -2.65 0.07
C ILE A 31 3.24 -4.15 -0.26
N HIS A 32 2.59 -4.54 -1.35
CA HIS A 32 2.56 -5.95 -1.79
C HIS A 32 3.96 -6.46 -2.14
N ASP A 33 4.79 -5.65 -2.81
CA ASP A 33 6.17 -6.03 -3.13
C ASP A 33 6.98 -6.28 -1.86
N ARG A 34 6.78 -5.46 -0.82
CA ARG A 34 7.40 -5.69 0.50
C ARG A 34 6.89 -6.97 1.15
N ASP A 35 5.59 -7.25 1.09
CA ASP A 35 5.03 -8.49 1.63
C ASP A 35 5.63 -9.73 0.93
N ILE A 36 5.80 -9.66 -0.39
CA ILE A 36 6.42 -10.73 -1.18
C ILE A 36 7.89 -10.91 -0.77
N ALA A 37 8.64 -9.81 -0.63
CA ALA A 37 10.03 -9.85 -0.18
C ALA A 37 10.15 -10.43 1.24
N ASN A 38 9.29 -10.02 2.17
CA ASN A 38 9.26 -10.54 3.53
C ASN A 38 8.92 -12.04 3.55
N ARG A 39 7.92 -12.46 2.77
CA ARG A 39 7.58 -13.88 2.63
C ARG A 39 8.75 -14.70 2.10
N GLY A 40 9.47 -14.19 1.10
CA GLY A 40 10.68 -14.84 0.57
C GLY A 40 11.80 -14.99 1.60
N ALA A 41 11.82 -14.12 2.62
CA ALA A 41 12.77 -14.15 3.73
C ALA A 41 12.24 -14.87 4.99
N GLY A 42 11.06 -15.52 4.92
CA GLY A 42 10.43 -16.17 6.08
C GLY A 42 9.96 -15.19 7.17
N LYS A 43 9.81 -13.90 6.83
CA LYS A 43 9.32 -12.85 7.71
C LYS A 43 7.81 -12.69 7.60
N GLU A 44 7.23 -12.06 8.62
CA GLU A 44 5.83 -11.66 8.62
C GLU A 44 5.53 -10.57 7.57
N PRO A 45 4.25 -10.39 7.17
CA PRO A 45 3.83 -9.29 6.30
C PRO A 45 4.30 -7.93 6.79
N ALA A 46 4.40 -6.96 5.88
CA ALA A 46 4.91 -5.63 6.17
C ALA A 46 4.16 -4.99 7.35
N SER A 47 4.91 -4.61 8.38
CA SER A 47 4.38 -3.92 9.56
C SER A 47 3.99 -2.47 9.22
N ASP A 48 3.27 -1.82 10.13
CA ASP A 48 2.88 -0.42 9.94
C ASP A 48 4.11 0.52 9.80
N ASP A 49 5.22 0.21 10.48
CA ASP A 49 6.48 0.96 10.35
C ASP A 49 7.14 0.77 8.98
N GLU A 50 7.14 -0.46 8.45
CA GLU A 50 7.65 -0.72 7.09
C GLU A 50 6.79 -0.01 6.05
N ILE A 51 5.46 0.05 6.25
CA ILE A 51 4.56 0.81 5.39
C ILE A 51 4.86 2.31 5.47
N LEU A 52 5.16 2.86 6.65
CA LEU A 52 5.58 4.27 6.79
C LEU A 52 6.89 4.55 6.05
N GLN A 53 7.86 3.63 6.11
CA GLN A 53 9.11 3.76 5.35
C GLN A 53 8.89 3.76 3.83
N ILE A 54 7.93 2.97 3.33
CA ILE A 54 7.55 2.98 1.91
C ILE A 54 6.97 4.34 1.52
N LEU A 55 6.18 4.97 2.39
CA LEU A 55 5.55 6.27 2.14
C LEU A 55 6.51 7.46 2.27
N ALA A 56 7.62 7.29 3.00
CA ALA A 56 8.63 8.33 3.21
C ALA A 56 9.66 8.42 2.07
N LYS A 57 9.56 7.53 1.07
CA LYS A 57 10.47 7.42 -0.07
C LYS A 57 9.96 8.22 -1.26
#